data_AF-A0A4V6HZR6-F1
#
_entry.id   AF-A0A4V6HZR6-F1
#
_cell.length_a   1.000
_cell.length_b   1.000
_cell.length_c   1.000
_cell.angle_alpha   90.00
_cell.angle_beta   90.00
_cell.angle_gamma   90.00
#
_symmetry.space_group_name_H-M   'P 1'
#
loop_
_entity.id
_entity.type
_entity.pdbx_description
1 polymer ?
#
loop_
_entity_poly.entity_id
_entity_poly.type
_entity_poly.pdbx_seq_one_letter_code
_entity_poly.pdbx_strand_id
1 'polypeptide(L)'
;MQLGTQVVSGVNYAFICRSKSVALNPLTAYCLVICYADTENQCSITKIKEIVKDSECPIGGLHCTKISEAFIAKIDSIEADYIVKAFNQAFQNIKGVTYFPELLIAKQVATGLNCHFIAKAKIADEEGTTNFKHVVINIFMNESKILKIEHL
;
A
#
# COMPACT_ATOMS: atom_id res chain seq x y z
N MET A 1 3.97 6.84 -5.76
CA MET A 1 3.91 5.77 -6.78
C MET A 1 2.64 5.94 -7.59
N GLN A 2 2.72 6.01 -8.92
CA GLN A 2 1.52 6.06 -9.77
C GLN A 2 0.87 4.67 -9.84
N LEU A 3 -0.45 4.61 -9.67
CA LEU A 3 -1.23 3.37 -9.71
C LEU A 3 -1.87 3.14 -11.08
N GLY A 4 -2.25 4.21 -11.78
CA GLY A 4 -2.94 4.08 -13.05
C GLY A 4 -3.46 5.41 -13.57
N THR A 5 -4.10 5.32 -14.73
CA THR A 5 -4.70 6.43 -15.47
C THR A 5 -6.07 6.04 -15.96
N GLN A 6 -7.00 6.98 -15.99
CA GLN A 6 -8.33 6.79 -16.56
C GLN A 6 -8.67 7.97 -17.47
N VAL A 7 -8.97 7.67 -18.74
CA VAL A 7 -9.40 8.68 -19.71
C VAL A 7 -10.88 8.98 -19.49
N VAL A 8 -11.21 10.27 -19.42
CA VAL A 8 -12.55 10.84 -19.28
C VAL A 8 -12.66 12.04 -20.24
N SER A 9 -13.41 13.10 -19.92
CA SER A 9 -13.30 14.41 -20.60
C SER A 9 -12.00 15.16 -20.22
N GLY A 10 -10.87 14.45 -20.23
CA GLY A 10 -9.61 14.77 -19.56
C GLY A 10 -8.94 13.45 -19.13
N VAL A 11 -8.03 13.51 -18.15
CA VAL A 11 -7.34 12.33 -17.61
C VAL A 11 -7.29 12.38 -16.09
N ASN A 12 -7.78 11.32 -15.44
CA ASN A 12 -7.53 11.07 -14.02
C ASN A 12 -6.24 10.27 -13.86
N TYR A 13 -5.39 10.70 -12.94
CA TYR A 13 -4.17 10.01 -12.52
C TYR A 13 -4.28 9.64 -11.04
N ALA A 14 -4.06 8.37 -10.72
CA ALA A 14 -4.11 7.87 -9.35
C ALA A 14 -2.69 7.64 -8.79
N PHE A 15 -2.44 8.10 -7.56
CA PHE A 15 -1.15 8.00 -6.90
C PHE A 15 -1.27 7.53 -5.45
N ILE A 16 -0.29 6.75 -5.00
CA ILE A 16 0.03 6.58 -3.58
C ILE A 16 1.09 7.60 -3.18
N CYS A 17 0.76 8.43 -2.20
CA CYS A 17 1.60 9.51 -1.68
C CYS A 17 1.81 9.33 -0.18
N ARG A 18 3.00 9.69 0.31
CA ARG A 18 3.29 9.83 1.75
C ARG A 18 3.09 11.29 2.13
N SER A 19 2.17 11.59 3.04
CA SER A 19 1.91 12.94 3.54
C SER A 19 2.45 13.09 4.96
N LYS A 20 2.69 14.34 5.37
CA LYS A 20 3.05 14.72 6.73
C LYS A 20 2.24 15.94 7.11
N SER A 21 1.56 15.90 8.26
CA SER A 21 0.78 17.06 8.72
C SER A 21 1.69 18.22 9.15
N VAL A 22 1.15 19.43 9.08
CA VAL A 22 1.82 20.67 9.53
C VAL A 22 1.24 21.05 10.89
N ALA A 23 1.48 20.22 11.90
CA ALA A 23 1.07 20.43 13.28
C ALA A 23 2.30 20.39 14.21
N LEU A 24 2.16 20.85 15.46
CA LEU A 24 3.23 20.81 16.47
C LEU A 24 3.79 19.38 16.64
N ASN A 25 2.92 18.38 16.57
CA ASN A 25 3.26 16.96 16.52
C ASN A 25 2.83 16.37 15.17
N PRO A 26 3.72 16.36 14.16
CA PRO A 26 3.34 15.96 12.81
C PRO A 26 3.16 14.45 12.71
N LEU A 27 2.04 14.03 12.13
CA LEU A 27 1.73 12.63 11.84
C LEU A 27 1.96 12.35 10.36
N THR A 28 2.53 11.19 10.06
CA THR A 28 2.63 10.69 8.67
C THR A 28 1.34 9.97 8.30
N ALA A 29 0.95 10.06 7.02
CA ALA A 29 0.00 9.14 6.44
C ALA A 29 0.45 8.66 5.06
N TYR A 30 -0.10 7.55 4.60
CA TYR A 30 -0.12 7.20 3.17
C TYR A 30 -1.53 7.38 2.64
N CYS A 31 -1.65 8.12 1.53
CA CYS A 31 -2.91 8.48 0.92
C CYS A 31 -2.97 8.05 -0.55
N LEU A 32 -4.16 7.65 -0.99
CA LEU A 32 -4.55 7.65 -2.39
C LEU A 32 -4.92 9.08 -2.79
N VAL A 33 -4.25 9.61 -3.81
CA VAL A 33 -4.53 10.92 -4.39
C VAL A 33 -4.95 10.74 -5.84
N ILE A 34 -6.07 11.36 -6.24
CA ILE A 34 -6.48 11.45 -7.63
C ILE A 34 -6.29 12.89 -8.09
N CYS A 35 -5.51 13.06 -9.14
CA CYS A 35 -5.34 14.32 -9.86
C CYS A 35 -6.09 14.23 -11.18
N TYR A 36 -6.91 15.23 -11.48
CA TYR A 36 -7.56 15.38 -12.78
C TYR A 36 -6.81 16.43 -13.59
N ALA A 37 -6.45 16.08 -14.83
CA ALA A 37 -5.95 17.00 -15.84
C ALA A 37 -7.00 17.17 -16.94
N ASP A 38 -7.38 18.41 -17.23
CA ASP A 38 -8.28 18.70 -18.35
C ASP A 38 -7.54 18.69 -19.70
N THR A 39 -8.28 18.95 -20.78
CA THR A 39 -7.76 19.02 -22.16
C THR A 39 -6.85 20.22 -22.41
N GLU A 40 -6.79 21.19 -21.49
CA GLU A 40 -5.94 22.38 -21.55
C GLU A 40 -4.71 22.26 -20.65
N ASN A 41 -4.46 21.07 -20.09
CA ASN A 41 -3.38 20.76 -19.14
C ASN A 41 -3.49 21.48 -17.79
N GLN A 42 -4.68 21.97 -17.40
CA GLN A 42 -4.90 22.43 -16.03
C GLN A 42 -5.15 21.23 -15.12
N CYS A 43 -4.45 21.19 -13.98
CA CYS A 43 -4.47 20.05 -13.07
C CYS A 43 -5.07 20.45 -11.71
N SER A 44 -5.93 19.60 -11.16
CA SER A 44 -6.51 19.77 -9.83
C SER A 44 -6.56 18.44 -9.07
N ILE A 45 -6.46 18.51 -7.75
CA ILE A 45 -6.66 17.33 -6.89
C ILE A 45 -8.17 17.17 -6.68
N THR A 46 -8.71 16.02 -7.11
CA THR A 46 -10.15 15.74 -7.02
C THR A 46 -10.48 14.80 -5.87
N LYS A 47 -9.51 14.03 -5.38
CA LYS A 47 -9.69 13.13 -4.23
C LYS A 47 -8.41 12.95 -3.45
N ILE A 48 -8.53 12.98 -2.12
CA ILE A 48 -7.52 12.49 -1.19
C ILE A 48 -8.23 11.50 -0.27
N LYS A 49 -7.81 10.23 -0.26
CA LYS A 49 -8.27 9.19 0.66
C LYS A 49 -7.08 8.71 1.48
N GLU A 50 -7.12 8.90 2.79
CA GLU A 50 -6.16 8.29 3.71
C GLU A 50 -6.31 6.77 3.71
N ILE A 51 -5.21 6.04 3.62
CA ILE A 51 -5.18 4.56 3.65
C ILE A 51 -4.72 4.09 5.03
N VAL A 52 -3.64 4.69 5.51
CA VAL A 52 -3.06 4.47 6.84
C VAL A 52 -2.46 5.76 7.35
N LYS A 53 -2.45 5.94 8.68
CA LYS A 53 -1.88 7.09 9.36
C LYS A 53 -1.13 6.63 10.61
N ASP A 54 -0.04 7.32 10.92
CA ASP A 54 0.67 7.15 12.18
C ASP A 54 -0.30 7.28 13.35
N SER A 55 -0.17 6.34 14.28
CA SER A 55 -0.78 6.44 15.60
C SER A 55 -0.12 7.58 16.38
N GLU A 56 -0.92 8.35 17.11
CA GLU A 56 -0.43 9.31 18.10
C GLU A 56 0.26 8.62 19.27
N CYS A 57 -0.16 7.39 19.59
CA CYS A 57 0.47 6.56 20.61
C CYS A 57 1.58 5.70 19.99
N PRO A 58 2.84 5.78 20.49
CA PRO A 58 3.97 5.03 19.95
C PRO A 58 3.96 3.55 20.33
N ILE A 59 3.30 3.16 21.42
CA ILE A 59 3.31 1.78 21.93
C ILE A 59 2.14 1.00 21.32
N GLY A 60 2.45 -0.04 20.53
CA GLY A 60 1.45 -0.87 19.85
C GLY A 60 0.65 -0.16 18.74
N GLY A 61 0.98 1.11 18.49
CA GLY A 61 0.40 1.93 17.44
C GLY A 61 0.88 1.52 16.05
N LEU A 62 0.08 1.87 15.05
CA LEU A 62 0.48 1.77 13.65
C LEU A 62 1.56 2.83 13.36
N HIS A 63 2.63 2.42 12.68
CA HIS A 63 3.70 3.31 12.25
C HIS A 63 3.91 3.20 10.74
N CYS A 64 3.80 4.32 10.04
CA CYS A 64 4.04 4.43 8.60
C CYS A 64 5.52 4.29 8.30
N THR A 65 5.85 3.50 7.27
CA THR A 65 7.23 3.32 6.82
C THR A 65 7.79 4.61 6.21
N LYS A 66 9.12 4.72 6.24
CA LYS A 66 9.81 5.76 5.46
C LYS A 66 9.77 5.42 3.98
N ILE A 67 9.93 6.42 3.11
CA ILE A 67 9.95 6.23 1.66
C ILE A 67 11.06 5.24 1.24
N SER A 68 12.23 5.30 1.90
CA SER A 68 13.35 4.39 1.68
C SER A 68 13.06 2.93 2.04
N GLU A 69 12.06 2.69 2.89
CA GLU A 69 11.65 1.37 3.37
C GLU A 69 10.39 0.86 2.65
N ALA A 70 9.73 1.73 1.88
CA ALA A 70 8.42 1.44 1.33
C ALA A 70 8.48 0.43 0.19
N PHE A 71 9.43 0.54 -0.75
CA PHE A 71 9.54 -0.35 -1.91
C PHE A 71 10.15 -1.71 -1.53
N ILE A 72 9.42 -2.47 -0.73
CA ILE A 72 9.91 -3.64 0.02
C ILE A 72 10.57 -4.70 -0.86
N ALA A 73 10.02 -4.96 -2.06
CA ALA A 73 10.56 -5.94 -2.99
C ALA A 73 11.88 -5.50 -3.68
N LYS A 74 12.28 -4.24 -3.51
CA LYS A 74 13.53 -3.69 -4.06
C LYS A 74 14.61 -3.46 -3.00
N ILE A 75 14.30 -3.74 -1.74
CA ILE A 75 15.23 -3.55 -0.63
C ILE A 75 16.04 -4.82 -0.45
N ASP A 76 17.36 -4.71 -0.59
CA ASP A 76 18.29 -5.78 -0.28
C ASP A 76 18.56 -5.82 1.22
N SER A 77 17.70 -6.51 1.97
CA SER A 77 17.91 -6.74 3.41
C SER A 77 17.23 -8.01 3.90
N ILE A 78 17.81 -8.62 4.92
CA ILE A 78 17.27 -9.83 5.57
C ILE A 78 15.84 -9.58 6.07
N GLU A 79 15.57 -8.39 6.61
CA GLU A 79 14.23 -8.03 7.09
C GLU A 79 13.23 -7.93 5.93
N ALA A 80 13.60 -7.27 4.83
CA ALA A 80 12.74 -7.15 3.66
C ALA A 80 12.43 -8.52 3.05
N ASP A 81 13.45 -9.37 2.89
CA ASP A 81 13.32 -10.74 2.42
C ASP A 81 12.38 -11.57 3.29
N TYR A 82 12.50 -11.46 4.61
CA TYR A 82 11.63 -12.16 5.55
C TYR A 82 10.17 -11.71 5.39
N ILE A 83 9.92 -10.40 5.32
CA ILE A 83 8.58 -9.83 5.16
C ILE A 83 7.97 -10.23 3.81
N VAL A 84 8.74 -10.20 2.71
CA VAL A 84 8.28 -10.62 1.38
C VAL A 84 7.98 -12.12 1.34
N LYS A 85 8.81 -12.96 1.96
CA LYS A 85 8.53 -14.40 2.10
C LYS A 85 7.24 -14.65 2.87
N ALA A 86 7.04 -13.96 3.99
CA ALA A 86 5.82 -14.05 4.77
C ALA A 86 4.59 -13.59 3.96
N PHE A 87 4.71 -12.53 3.17
CA PHE A 87 3.65 -12.11 2.24
C PHE A 87 3.33 -13.23 1.24
N ASN A 88 4.33 -13.79 0.57
CA ASN A 88 4.12 -14.85 -0.43
C ASN A 88 3.47 -16.10 0.18
N GLN A 89 3.89 -16.49 1.39
CA GLN A 89 3.28 -17.59 2.14
C GLN A 89 1.79 -17.33 2.46
N ALA A 90 1.43 -16.12 2.87
CA ALA A 90 0.06 -15.76 3.18
C ALA A 90 -0.86 -15.89 1.94
N PHE A 91 -0.32 -15.68 0.74
CA PHE A 91 -1.06 -15.68 -0.52
C PHE A 91 -0.95 -16.98 -1.35
N GLN A 92 -0.16 -17.96 -0.91
CA GLN A 92 0.20 -19.16 -1.70
C GLN A 92 -1.00 -20.00 -2.18
N ASN A 93 -2.12 -19.96 -1.44
CA ASN A 93 -3.30 -20.80 -1.72
C ASN A 93 -4.43 -20.05 -2.45
N ILE A 94 -4.23 -18.78 -2.82
CA ILE A 94 -5.24 -18.02 -3.57
C ILE A 94 -5.19 -18.42 -5.04
N LYS A 95 -6.35 -18.82 -5.59
CA LYS A 95 -6.50 -19.19 -7.00
C LYS A 95 -7.09 -18.03 -7.82
N GLY A 96 -6.75 -17.97 -9.11
CA GLY A 96 -7.29 -16.99 -10.06
C GLY A 96 -6.68 -15.59 -9.99
N VAL A 97 -5.93 -15.26 -8.92
CA VAL A 97 -5.26 -13.97 -8.75
C VAL A 97 -3.88 -14.16 -8.13
N THR A 98 -2.87 -13.53 -8.71
CA THR A 98 -1.52 -13.43 -8.15
C THR A 98 -1.29 -12.05 -7.54
N TYR A 99 -0.75 -12.02 -6.32
CA TYR A 99 -0.48 -10.78 -5.60
C TYR A 99 1.02 -10.52 -5.48
N PHE A 100 1.43 -9.26 -5.62
CA PHE A 100 2.81 -8.80 -5.50
C PHE A 100 2.90 -7.65 -4.48
N PRO A 101 3.78 -7.73 -3.46
CA PRO A 101 3.95 -6.66 -2.48
C PRO A 101 4.78 -5.52 -3.07
N GLU A 102 4.12 -4.45 -3.54
CA GLU A 102 4.80 -3.30 -4.18
C GLU A 102 5.34 -2.32 -3.13
N LEU A 103 4.49 -1.97 -2.16
CA LEU A 103 4.86 -1.08 -1.06
C LEU A 103 4.51 -1.69 0.30
N LEU A 104 5.42 -1.65 1.27
CA LEU A 104 5.11 -1.79 2.69
C LEU A 104 4.87 -0.37 3.24
N ILE A 105 3.63 -0.01 3.54
CA ILE A 105 3.23 1.36 3.90
C ILE A 105 3.15 1.60 5.40
N ALA A 106 2.92 0.56 6.21
CA ALA A 106 2.91 0.67 7.66
C ALA A 106 3.16 -0.68 8.34
N LYS A 107 3.60 -0.61 9.60
CA LYS A 107 3.79 -1.74 10.50
C LYS A 107 3.07 -1.47 11.82
N GLN A 108 2.57 -2.50 12.49
CA GLN A 108 2.02 -2.42 13.83
C GLN A 108 2.42 -3.65 14.63
N VAL A 109 2.98 -3.44 15.83
CA VAL A 109 3.26 -4.52 16.78
C VAL A 109 2.00 -4.84 17.58
N ALA A 110 1.55 -6.08 17.53
CA ALA A 110 0.39 -6.61 18.24
C ALA A 110 0.71 -8.03 18.73
N THR A 111 -0.23 -8.98 18.65
CA THR A 111 0.11 -10.41 18.68
C THR A 111 0.79 -10.77 17.34
N GLY A 112 2.10 -10.56 17.29
CA GLY A 112 2.89 -10.60 16.04
C GLY A 112 3.06 -9.22 15.40
N LEU A 113 3.36 -9.21 14.12
CA LEU A 113 3.60 -8.02 13.32
C LEU A 113 2.54 -7.89 12.22
N ASN A 114 1.68 -6.89 12.33
CA ASN A 114 0.77 -6.51 11.25
C ASN A 114 1.54 -5.66 10.24
N CYS A 115 1.65 -6.14 9.01
CA CYS A 115 2.27 -5.43 7.89
C CYS A 115 1.19 -4.97 6.92
N HIS A 116 1.14 -3.67 6.65
CA HIS A 116 0.22 -3.04 5.70
C HIS A 116 0.94 -2.84 4.38
N PHE A 117 0.38 -3.36 3.29
CA PHE A 117 0.94 -3.28 1.95
C PHE A 117 0.00 -2.58 0.97
N ILE A 118 0.60 -1.91 -0.01
CA ILE A 118 -0.03 -1.74 -1.32
C ILE A 118 0.45 -2.91 -2.18
N ALA A 119 -0.47 -3.79 -2.53
CA ALA A 119 -0.19 -4.97 -3.34
C ALA A 119 -0.79 -4.82 -4.74
N LYS A 120 -0.03 -5.19 -5.75
CA LYS A 120 -0.53 -5.36 -7.11
C LYS A 120 -1.17 -6.73 -7.23
N ALA A 121 -2.39 -6.79 -7.73
CA ALA A 121 -3.15 -8.01 -8.02
C ALA A 121 -3.26 -8.18 -9.54
N LYS A 122 -2.84 -9.34 -10.05
CA LYS A 122 -2.94 -9.74 -11.45
C LYS A 122 -3.91 -10.92 -11.56
N ILE A 123 -5.00 -10.74 -12.32
CA ILE A 123 -6.00 -11.79 -12.55
C ILE A 123 -5.49 -12.71 -13.67
N ALA A 124 -5.66 -14.02 -13.53
CA ALA A 124 -5.11 -15.01 -14.45
C ALA A 124 -5.81 -15.01 -15.83
N ASP A 125 -7.13 -14.76 -15.85
CA ASP A 125 -7.98 -14.94 -17.03
C ASP A 125 -8.26 -13.64 -17.80
N GLU A 126 -7.79 -12.49 -17.28
CA GLU A 126 -7.90 -11.20 -17.95
C GLU A 126 -6.50 -10.70 -18.31
N GLU A 127 -6.14 -10.79 -19.59
CA GLU A 127 -4.88 -10.25 -20.10
C GLU A 127 -4.80 -8.74 -19.81
N GLY A 128 -4.04 -8.39 -18.77
CA GLY A 128 -3.69 -7.01 -18.47
C GLY A 128 -4.50 -6.32 -17.35
N THR A 129 -5.54 -6.94 -16.78
CA THR A 129 -6.24 -6.32 -15.64
C THR A 129 -5.39 -6.42 -14.38
N THR A 130 -4.69 -5.33 -14.08
CA THR A 130 -3.95 -5.16 -12.83
C THR A 130 -4.66 -4.16 -11.94
N ASN A 131 -4.97 -4.58 -10.72
CA ASN A 131 -5.57 -3.72 -9.70
C ASN A 131 -4.65 -3.59 -8.50
N PHE A 132 -4.71 -2.48 -7.78
CA PHE A 132 -3.99 -2.31 -6.53
C PHE A 132 -4.93 -2.52 -5.34
N LYS A 133 -4.41 -3.16 -4.29
CA LYS A 133 -5.14 -3.45 -3.06
C LYS A 133 -4.37 -2.92 -1.86
N HIS A 134 -5.08 -2.43 -0.86
CA HIS A 134 -4.53 -2.33 0.49
C HIS A 134 -4.69 -3.70 1.16
N VAL A 135 -3.56 -4.32 1.49
CA VAL A 135 -3.51 -5.63 2.13
C VAL A 135 -2.93 -5.48 3.53
N VAL A 136 -3.49 -6.21 4.49
CA VAL A 136 -2.89 -6.36 5.81
C VAL A 136 -2.65 -7.85 6.05
N ILE A 137 -1.41 -8.21 6.35
CA ILE A 137 -1.07 -9.55 6.85
C ILE A 137 -0.56 -9.44 8.28
N ASN A 138 -0.80 -10.47 9.08
CA ASN A 138 -0.14 -10.67 10.36
C ASN A 138 0.95 -11.72 10.20
N ILE A 139 2.13 -11.42 10.73
CA ILE A 139 3.26 -12.35 10.81
C ILE A 139 3.45 -12.69 12.29
N PHE A 140 3.26 -13.95 12.65
CA PHE A 140 3.42 -14.42 14.01
C PHE A 140 4.16 -15.75 14.01
N MET A 141 5.35 -15.77 14.62
CA MET A 141 6.25 -16.92 14.62
C MET A 141 6.59 -17.32 13.16
N ASN A 142 6.20 -18.53 12.74
CA ASN A 142 6.43 -19.06 11.40
C ASN A 142 5.15 -19.04 10.53
N GLU A 143 4.08 -18.40 11.01
CA GLU A 143 2.82 -18.30 10.30
C GLU A 143 2.60 -16.88 9.78
N SER A 144 1.98 -16.80 8.61
CA SER A 144 1.51 -15.55 8.02
C SER A 144 0.04 -15.69 7.62
N LYS A 145 -0.79 -14.72 8.02
CA LYS A 145 -2.25 -14.75 7.82
C LYS A 145 -2.70 -13.44 7.20
N ILE A 146 -3.57 -13.52 6.20
CA ILE A 146 -4.23 -12.34 5.64
C ILE A 146 -5.30 -11.88 6.63
N LEU A 147 -5.19 -10.64 7.09
CA LEU A 147 -6.20 -10.01 7.94
C LEU A 147 -7.21 -9.20 7.12
N LYS A 148 -6.75 -8.56 6.04
CA LYS A 148 -7.59 -7.66 5.23
C LYS A 148 -7.09 -7.57 3.80
N ILE A 149 -8.03 -7.47 2.85
CA ILE A 149 -7.80 -7.06 1.46
C ILE A 149 -8.88 -6.03 1.10
N GLU A 150 -8.49 -4.81 0.77
CA GLU A 150 -9.40 -3.73 0.36
C GLU A 150 -9.03 -3.19 -1.03
N HIS A 151 -10.04 -2.80 -1.80
CA HIS A 151 -9.86 -2.11 -3.08
C HIS A 151 -9.44 -0.65 -2.86
N LEU A 152 -8.51 -0.17 -3.68
CA LEU A 152 -8.11 1.24 -3.71
C LEU A 152 -8.91 2.02 -4.75
#